data_AF-A0A9D9G739-F1
#
_entry.id   AF-A0A9D9G739-F1
#
_cell.length_a   1.000
_cell.length_b   1.000
_cell.length_c   1.000
_cell.angle_alpha   90.00
_cell.angle_beta   90.00
_cell.angle_gamma   90.00
#
_symmetry.space_group_name_H-M   'P 1'
#
loop_
_entity.id
_entity.type
_entity.pdbx_description
1 polymer ?
#
loop_
_entity_poly.entity_id
_entity_poly.type
_entity_poly.pdbx_seq_one_letter_code
_entity_poly.pdbx_strand_id
1 'polypeptide(L)' 'MATYKAYTDRGNWLFDAQDDSDAMRLALFYCWRDGEHLRHITLHGGGYTLRLVKQKNVGDSTVMSFRN' A
#
# COMPACT_ATOMS: atom_id res chain seq x y z
N MET A 1 11.62 -7.91 -9.00
CA MET A 1 10.37 -8.67 -8.80
C MET A 1 10.40 -9.33 -7.44
N ALA A 2 9.51 -8.89 -6.55
CA ALA A 2 9.37 -9.42 -5.21
C ALA A 2 7.90 -9.71 -4.92
N THR A 3 7.65 -10.67 -4.04
CA THR A 3 6.30 -11.03 -3.63
C THR A 3 5.89 -10.16 -2.44
N TYR A 4 4.71 -9.57 -2.53
CA TYR A 4 4.11 -8.75 -1.49
C TYR A 4 2.84 -9.40 -0.98
N LYS A 5 2.50 -9.12 0.26
CA LYS A 5 1.25 -9.53 0.89
C LYS A 5 0.43 -8.30 1.25
N ALA A 6 -0.71 -8.13 0.58
CA ALA A 6 -1.67 -7.08 0.90
C ALA A 6 -2.61 -7.56 2.01
N TYR A 7 -2.89 -6.68 2.96
CA TYR A 7 -3.86 -6.91 4.03
C TYR A 7 -5.00 -5.91 3.90
N THR A 8 -6.21 -6.42 3.79
CA THR A 8 -7.45 -5.66 3.70
C THR A 8 -8.37 -5.94 4.87
N ASP A 9 -9.56 -5.34 4.86
CA ASP A 9 -10.63 -5.62 5.80
C ASP A 9 -11.29 -6.98 5.57
N ARG A 10 -11.27 -7.51 4.34
CA ARG A 10 -11.86 -8.83 4.01
C ARG A 10 -10.88 -9.99 4.08
N GLY A 11 -9.58 -9.73 4.00
CA GLY A 11 -8.58 -10.78 4.07
C GLY A 11 -7.17 -10.31 3.76
N ASN A 12 -6.39 -11.24 3.21
CA ASN A 12 -5.06 -10.93 2.70
C ASN A 12 -4.77 -11.79 1.48
N TRP A 13 -3.97 -11.26 0.56
CA TRP A 13 -3.55 -11.96 -0.63
C TRP A 13 -2.11 -11.64 -0.98
N LEU A 14 -1.49 -12.57 -1.72
CA LEU A 14 -0.13 -12.46 -2.22
C LEU A 14 -0.17 -12.02 -3.67
N PHE A 15 0.78 -11.18 -4.05
CA PHE A 15 0.94 -10.72 -5.43
C PHE A 15 2.39 -10.33 -5.69
N ASP A 16 2.84 -10.45 -6.93
CA ASP A 16 4.17 -10.05 -7.33
C ASP A 16 4.16 -8.64 -7.91
N ALA A 17 5.15 -7.84 -7.53
CA ALA A 17 5.35 -6.50 -8.04
C ALA A 17 6.83 -6.24 -8.28
N GLN A 18 7.12 -5.25 -9.14
CA GLN A 18 8.50 -4.95 -9.48
C GLN A 18 9.23 -4.20 -8.36
N ASP A 19 8.56 -3.19 -7.79
CA ASP A 19 9.07 -2.27 -6.77
C ASP A 19 7.94 -1.86 -5.80
N ASP A 20 8.28 -1.24 -4.67
CA ASP A 20 7.30 -0.80 -3.64
C ASP A 20 6.19 0.10 -4.18
N SER A 21 6.54 1.01 -5.09
CA SER A 21 5.59 1.94 -5.70
C SER A 21 4.58 1.20 -6.58
N ASP A 22 5.06 0.22 -7.33
CA ASP A 22 4.22 -0.64 -8.16
C ASP A 22 3.33 -1.51 -7.27
N ALA A 23 3.90 -2.05 -6.19
CA ALA A 23 3.18 -2.86 -5.23
C ALA A 23 1.99 -2.11 -4.59
N MET A 24 2.23 -0.86 -4.18
CA MET A 24 1.21 0.01 -3.61
C MET A 24 0.12 0.37 -4.63
N ARG A 25 0.49 0.65 -5.88
CA ARG A 25 -0.48 0.95 -6.97
C ARG A 25 -1.37 -0.25 -7.26
N LEU A 26 -0.80 -1.44 -7.42
CA LEU A 26 -1.53 -2.69 -7.65
C LEU A 26 -2.49 -3.00 -6.50
N ALA A 27 -2.01 -2.94 -5.25
CA ALA A 27 -2.84 -3.20 -4.10
C ALA A 27 -4.00 -2.21 -3.99
N LEU A 28 -3.76 -0.92 -4.22
CA LEU A 28 -4.79 0.11 -4.25
C LEU A 28 -5.82 -0.11 -5.36
N PHE A 29 -5.36 -0.49 -6.55
CA PHE A 29 -6.23 -0.77 -7.69
C PHE A 29 -7.19 -1.92 -7.39
N TYR A 30 -6.69 -3.03 -6.84
CA TYR A 30 -7.53 -4.16 -6.46
C TYR A 30 -8.51 -3.80 -5.33
N CYS A 31 -8.05 -3.07 -4.30
CA CYS A 31 -8.92 -2.62 -3.23
C CYS A 31 -10.05 -1.72 -3.74
N TRP A 32 -9.74 -0.77 -4.63
CA TRP A 32 -10.75 0.10 -5.23
C TRP A 32 -11.76 -0.68 -6.08
N ARG A 33 -11.29 -1.63 -6.90
CA ARG A 33 -12.14 -2.46 -7.76
C ARG A 33 -13.12 -3.32 -6.96
N ASP A 34 -12.64 -3.91 -5.87
CA ASP A 34 -13.39 -4.90 -5.08
C ASP A 34 -14.16 -4.27 -3.90
N GLY A 35 -14.03 -2.94 -3.72
CA GLY A 35 -14.68 -2.17 -2.67
C GLY A 35 -14.12 -2.47 -1.28
N GLU A 36 -12.83 -2.75 -1.20
CA GLU A 36 -12.11 -3.09 0.03
C GLU A 36 -11.21 -1.95 0.51
N HIS A 37 -10.87 -1.95 1.80
CA HIS A 37 -9.94 -0.97 2.36
C HIS A 37 -8.57 -1.58 2.59
N LEU A 38 -7.57 -1.07 1.86
CA LEU A 38 -6.17 -1.43 2.05
C LEU A 38 -5.69 -0.95 3.43
N ARG A 39 -5.26 -1.86 4.29
CA ARG A 39 -4.66 -1.52 5.59
C ARG A 39 -3.16 -1.33 5.47
N HIS A 40 -2.46 -2.32 4.94
CA HIS A 40 -1.01 -2.31 4.78
C HIS A 40 -0.55 -3.40 3.82
N ILE A 41 0.69 -3.28 3.36
CA ILE A 41 1.37 -4.26 2.53
C ILE A 41 2.68 -4.64 3.21
N THR A 42 3.02 -5.93 3.20
CA THR A 42 4.32 -6.41 3.70
C THR A 42 5.07 -7.12 2.59
N LEU A 43 6.39 -6.94 2.55
CA LEU A 43 7.25 -7.77 1.72
C LEU A 43 7.22 -9.22 2.22
N HIS A 44 6.92 -10.17 1.35
CA HIS A 44 6.89 -11.59 1.68
C HIS A 44 8.34 -12.08 1.87
N GLY A 45 8.65 -12.62 3.06
CA GLY A 45 10.00 -13.00 3.45
C GLY A 45 10.65 -12.10 4.51
N GLY A 46 9.96 -11.04 4.95
CA GLY A 46 10.42 -10.18 6.04
C GLY A 46 11.33 -9.05 5.56
N GLY A 47 10.96 -7.82 5.89
CA GLY A 47 11.72 -6.63 5.52
C GLY A 47 11.09 -5.38 6.14
N TYR A 48 10.04 -4.88 5.50
CA TYR A 48 9.31 -3.70 5.96
C TYR A 48 7.82 -3.78 5.60
N THR A 49 7.05 -2.91 6.23
CA THR A 49 5.61 -2.78 6.00
C THR A 49 5.33 -1.42 5.38
N LEU A 50 4.70 -1.41 4.21
CA LEU A 50 4.20 -0.20 3.57
C LEU A 50 2.80 0.10 4.11
N ARG A 51 2.59 1.34 4.59
CA ARG A 51 1.30 1.81 5.10
C ARG A 51 0.94 3.15 4.49
N LEU A 52 -0.31 3.28 4.09
CA LEU A 52 -0.89 4.56 3.71
C LEU A 52 -1.29 5.30 4.97
N VAL A 53 -0.64 6.42 5.23
CA VAL A 53 -0.99 7.33 6.33
C VAL A 53 -1.47 8.63 5.74
N LYS A 54 -2.67 9.05 6.14
CA LYS A 54 -3.18 10.38 5.82
C LYS A 54 -2.33 11.40 6.58
N GLN A 55 -1.49 12.13 5.86
CA GLN A 55 -0.79 13.27 6.44
C GLN A 55 -1.83 14.37 6.70
N LYS A 56 -2.08 14.67 7.98
CA LYS A 56 -2.81 15.88 8.37
C LYS A 56 -1.84 17.05 8.25
N ASN A 57 -1.90 17.79 7.15
CA ASN A 57 -1.27 19.11 7.11
C ASN A 57 -2.06 20.02 8.06
N VAL A 58 -1.45 20.35 9.20
CA VAL A 58 -1.91 21.47 10.04
C VAL A 58 -1.46 22.72 9.30
N GLY A 59 -2.37 23.27 8.49
CA GLY A 59 -2.12 24.39 7.58
C GLY A 59 -2.50 24.00 6.16
N ASP A 60 -3.60 24.55 5.68
CA ASP A 60 -4.13 24.39 4.32
C ASP A 60 -3.05 24.33 3.25
N SER A 61 -2.81 23.12 2.73
CA SER A 61 -2.34 22.80 1.36
C SER A 61 -1.86 21.35 1.38
N THR A 62 -2.69 20.44 0.89
CA THR A 62 -2.36 19.02 0.70
C THR A 62 -1.22 18.91 -0.31
N VAL A 63 0.02 18.73 0.17
CA VAL A 63 1.18 18.37 -0.64
C VAL A 63 1.61 16.96 -0.22
N MET A 64 1.23 15.97 -1.02
CA MET A 64 1.71 14.60 -0.85
C MET A 64 3.21 14.56 -1.17
N SER A 65 4.04 14.42 -0.14
CA SER A 65 5.49 14.33 -0.28
C SER A 65 5.95 12.91 0.05
N PHE A 66 6.51 12.22 -0.94
CA PHE A 66 7.21 10.95 -0.73
C PHE A 66 8.66 11.25 -0.33
N ARG A 67 9.12 10.76 0.83
CA ARG A 67 10.53 10.82 1.23
C ARG A 67 11.23 9.52 0.81
N ASN A 68 12.37 9.68 0.13
CA ASN A 68 13.33 8.66 -0.27
C ASN A 68 14.24 8.26 0.91
#